data_AF-A0A1F6CHU1-F1
#
_entry.id   AF-A0A1F6CHU1-F1
#
_cell.length_a   1.000
_cell.length_b   1.000
_cell.length_c   1.000
_cell.angle_alpha   90.00
_cell.angle_beta   90.00
_cell.angle_gamma   90.00
#
_symmetry.space_group_name_H-M   'P 1'
#
loop_
_entity.id
_entity.type
_entity.pdbx_description
1 polymer ?
#
loop_
_entity_poly.entity_id
_entity_poly.type
_entity_poly.pdbx_seq_one_letter_code
_entity_poly.pdbx_strand_id
1 'polypeptide(L)'
;MRATGHSASFLANDSNYNGPQHPVVGVSWEDAKAYCEWAGKRLPTEEEWQQACQGRDGREYPWGNGFGSGRANIEGFREGFLQTAPVGSYPNGASPYGAMDMAGNVWEWTSSLFRLFEIVDMV
;
A
#
# COMPACT_ATOMS: atom_id res chain seq x y z
N MET A 1 13.20 -3.78 -11.95
CA MET A 1 13.96 -4.99 -11.58
C MET A 1 15.37 -5.00 -12.19
N ARG A 2 15.58 -4.95 -13.52
CA ARG A 2 16.97 -4.95 -14.07
C ARG A 2 17.89 -3.84 -13.52
N ALA A 3 17.33 -2.66 -13.25
CA ALA A 3 18.09 -1.52 -12.72
C ALA A 3 18.55 -1.70 -11.25
N THR A 4 17.94 -2.61 -10.50
CA THR A 4 18.30 -2.92 -9.11
C THR A 4 19.19 -4.17 -9.01
N GLY A 5 19.37 -4.92 -10.11
CA GLY A 5 20.06 -6.22 -10.10
C GLY A 5 19.20 -7.38 -9.60
N HIS A 6 17.92 -7.13 -9.27
CA HIS A 6 16.99 -8.16 -8.81
C HIS A 6 16.25 -8.81 -9.98
N SER A 7 15.88 -10.09 -9.80
CA SER A 7 15.04 -10.83 -10.74
C SER A 7 13.65 -10.23 -10.85
N ALA A 8 12.95 -10.47 -11.96
CA ALA A 8 11.56 -10.09 -12.06
C ALA A 8 10.70 -10.88 -11.06
N SER A 9 9.65 -10.23 -10.54
CA SER A 9 8.61 -10.88 -9.74
C SER A 9 8.05 -12.08 -10.51
N PHE A 10 7.65 -13.13 -9.80
CA PHE A 10 7.02 -14.30 -10.41
C PHE A 10 5.68 -13.97 -11.10
N LEU A 11 5.06 -12.84 -10.75
CA LEU A 11 3.84 -12.31 -11.37
C LEU A 11 4.13 -11.35 -12.54
N ALA A 12 5.40 -11.03 -12.84
CA ALA A 12 5.74 -10.03 -13.84
C ALA A 12 5.32 -10.40 -15.28
N ASN A 13 4.99 -11.66 -15.56
CA ASN A 13 4.48 -12.07 -16.87
C ASN A 13 2.97 -12.35 -16.87
N ASP A 14 2.28 -12.15 -15.74
CA ASP A 14 0.83 -12.31 -15.66
C ASP A 14 0.15 -10.99 -15.99
N SER A 15 -0.56 -10.94 -17.12
CA SER A 15 -1.25 -9.74 -17.57
C SER A 15 -2.39 -9.30 -16.65
N ASN A 16 -2.87 -10.16 -15.75
CA ASN A 16 -3.87 -9.79 -14.75
C ASN A 16 -3.26 -8.94 -13.61
N TYR A 17 -1.93 -8.97 -13.44
CA TYR A 17 -1.23 -8.33 -12.33
C TYR A 17 -0.12 -7.37 -12.77
N ASN A 18 0.24 -7.35 -14.06
CA ASN A 18 1.32 -6.53 -14.59
C ASN A 18 0.82 -5.47 -15.61
N GLY A 19 -0.16 -4.67 -15.21
CA GLY A 19 -0.61 -3.50 -15.98
C GLY A 19 0.29 -2.27 -15.74
N PRO A 20 0.54 -1.40 -16.74
CA PRO A 20 1.45 -0.25 -16.61
C PRO A 20 1.01 0.81 -15.60
N GLN A 21 -0.29 0.85 -15.26
CA GLN A 21 -0.86 1.74 -14.25
C GLN A 21 -1.29 1.00 -12.98
N HIS A 22 -1.03 -0.30 -12.89
CA HIS A 22 -1.35 -1.10 -11.71
C HIS A 22 -0.15 -1.10 -10.74
N PRO A 23 -0.40 -1.27 -9.43
CA PRO A 23 0.68 -1.48 -8.49
C PRO A 23 1.44 -2.77 -8.84
N VAL A 24 2.77 -2.72 -8.75
CA VAL A 24 3.61 -3.90 -8.93
C VAL A 24 3.40 -4.85 -7.75
N VAL A 25 3.18 -6.13 -8.03
CA VAL A 25 2.94 -7.18 -7.03
C VAL A 25 3.92 -8.34 -7.14
N GLY A 26 3.92 -9.22 -6.13
CA GLY A 26 4.81 -10.40 -6.09
C GLY A 26 6.27 -10.04 -5.88
N VAL A 27 6.54 -8.91 -5.24
CA VAL A 27 7.88 -8.42 -4.91
C VAL A 27 8.21 -8.70 -3.45
N SER A 28 9.43 -9.12 -3.17
CA SER A 28 9.89 -9.29 -1.80
C SER A 28 10.15 -7.93 -1.13
N TRP A 29 10.37 -7.96 0.18
CA TRP A 29 10.79 -6.76 0.90
C TRP A 29 12.13 -6.22 0.38
N GLU A 30 13.07 -7.11 0.06
CA GLU A 30 14.38 -6.75 -0.49
C GLU A 30 14.25 -6.11 -1.87
N ASP A 31 13.37 -6.63 -2.73
CA ASP A 31 13.07 -6.03 -4.04
C ASP A 31 12.52 -4.59 -3.87
N ALA A 32 11.57 -4.41 -2.94
CA ALA A 32 10.96 -3.12 -2.66
C ALA A 32 11.99 -2.12 -2.10
N LYS A 33 12.82 -2.54 -1.14
CA LYS A 33 13.91 -1.73 -0.60
C LYS A 33 14.92 -1.33 -1.66
N ALA A 34 15.40 -2.29 -2.46
CA ALA A 34 16.37 -2.02 -3.53
C ALA A 34 15.80 -1.06 -4.58
N TYR A 35 14.50 -1.16 -4.90
CA TYR A 35 13.84 -0.22 -5.79
C TYR A 35 13.78 1.20 -5.21
N CYS A 36 13.41 1.34 -3.93
CA CYS A 36 13.41 2.64 -3.26
C CYS A 36 14.81 3.27 -3.27
N GLU A 37 15.86 2.50 -2.95
CA GLU A 37 17.25 2.97 -2.95
C GLU A 37 17.70 3.41 -4.34
N TRP A 38 17.41 2.62 -5.38
CA TRP A 38 17.68 2.99 -6.77
C TRP A 38 16.96 4.29 -7.17
N ALA A 39 15.75 4.52 -6.68
CA ALA A 39 14.98 5.74 -6.92
C ALA A 39 15.41 6.93 -6.06
N GLY A 40 16.47 6.81 -5.23
CA GLY A 40 16.90 7.86 -4.31
C GLY A 40 15.94 8.10 -3.14
N LYS A 41 15.17 7.07 -2.75
CA LYS A 41 14.17 7.08 -1.67
C LYS A 41 14.48 5.97 -0.65
N ARG A 42 13.54 5.71 0.25
CA ARG A 42 13.52 4.56 1.17
C ARG A 42 12.08 4.07 1.37
N LEU A 43 11.93 2.86 1.92
CA LEU A 43 10.64 2.42 2.46
C LEU A 43 10.24 3.32 3.64
N PRO A 44 8.94 3.58 3.84
CA PRO A 44 8.46 4.24 5.05
C PRO A 44 8.66 3.33 6.26
N THR A 45 8.70 3.90 7.45
CA THR A 45 8.42 3.15 8.68
C THR A 45 6.93 2.87 8.78
N GLU A 46 6.51 1.90 9.59
CA GLU A 46 5.10 1.64 9.89
C GLU A 46 4.40 2.89 10.45
N GLU A 47 5.09 3.62 11.32
CA GLU A 47 4.60 4.85 11.93
C GLU A 47 4.39 5.97 10.90
N GLU A 48 5.32 6.12 9.94
CA GLU A 48 5.16 7.08 8.84
C GLU A 48 4.02 6.67 7.90
N TRP A 49 3.89 5.37 7.60
CA TRP A 49 2.81 4.85 6.77
C TRP A 49 1.45 5.08 7.43
N GLN A 50 1.32 4.79 8.72
CA GLN A 50 0.10 5.02 9.47
C GLN A 50 -0.21 6.51 9.61
N GLN A 51 0.79 7.36 9.86
CA GLN A 51 0.61 8.81 9.88
C GLN A 51 0.11 9.32 8.51
N ALA A 52 0.68 8.83 7.40
CA ALA A 52 0.25 9.17 6.05
C ALA A 52 -1.19 8.74 5.76
N CYS A 53 -1.62 7.60 6.31
CA CYS A 53 -2.95 7.02 6.19
C CYS A 53 -4.00 7.74 7.04
N GLN A 54 -3.78 7.84 8.35
CA GLN A 54 -4.79 8.29 9.32
C GLN A 54 -4.67 9.78 9.68
N GLY A 55 -3.52 10.42 9.48
CA GLY A 55 -3.29 11.75 10.03
C GLY A 55 -3.11 11.70 11.55
N ARG A 56 -3.65 12.68 12.28
CA ARG A 56 -3.47 12.83 13.75
C ARG A 56 -4.76 12.76 14.55
N ASP A 57 -5.89 12.53 13.90
CA ASP A 57 -7.21 12.61 14.51
C ASP A 57 -7.82 11.24 14.86
N GLY A 58 -7.03 10.17 14.72
CA GLY A 58 -7.43 8.82 15.13
C GLY A 58 -8.57 8.22 14.29
N ARG A 59 -8.72 8.66 13.04
CA ARG A 59 -9.72 8.10 12.10
C ARG A 59 -9.49 6.62 11.83
N GLU A 60 -10.59 5.90 11.62
CA GLU A 60 -10.58 4.47 11.32
C GLU A 60 -10.05 4.15 9.91
N TYR A 61 -10.46 4.94 8.91
CA TYR A 61 -10.06 4.80 7.50
C TYR A 61 -9.42 6.09 7.00
N PRO A 62 -8.65 6.07 5.89
CA PRO A 62 -8.04 7.29 5.34
C PRO A 62 -9.04 8.44 5.14
N TRP A 63 -10.26 8.13 4.72
CA TRP A 63 -11.33 9.08 4.45
C TRP A 63 -12.17 9.48 5.67
N GLY A 64 -11.88 8.96 6.87
CA GLY A 64 -12.62 9.26 8.10
C GLY A 64 -13.14 8.01 8.80
N ASN A 65 -14.24 8.15 9.53
CA ASN A 65 -14.82 7.07 10.33
C ASN A 65 -15.97 6.38 9.58
N GLY A 66 -16.05 5.05 9.73
CA GLY A 66 -17.06 4.24 9.07
C GLY A 66 -16.67 3.80 7.66
N PHE A 67 -17.10 2.58 7.33
CA PHE A 67 -16.82 1.97 6.04
C PHE A 67 -17.44 2.76 4.89
N GLY A 68 -16.65 3.03 3.85
CA GLY A 68 -17.10 3.74 2.66
C GLY A 68 -16.97 2.88 1.41
N SER A 69 -18.10 2.40 0.89
CA SER A 69 -18.14 1.70 -0.40
C SER A 69 -17.61 2.60 -1.53
N GLY A 70 -16.86 2.01 -2.47
CA GLY A 70 -16.29 2.75 -3.60
C GLY A 70 -15.17 3.73 -3.24
N ARG A 71 -14.52 3.55 -2.08
CA ARG A 71 -13.36 4.36 -1.65
C ARG A 71 -12.03 3.61 -1.63
N ALA A 72 -12.06 2.29 -1.82
CA ALA A 72 -10.90 1.43 -1.84
C ALA A 72 -11.23 0.17 -2.64
N ASN A 73 -10.22 -0.55 -3.09
CA ASN A 73 -10.39 -1.89 -3.64
C ASN A 73 -10.09 -2.94 -2.55
N ILE A 74 -11.12 -3.52 -1.93
CA ILE A 74 -10.93 -4.39 -0.73
C ILE A 74 -11.32 -5.83 -1.04
N GLU A 75 -12.50 -6.05 -1.63
CA GLU A 75 -13.01 -7.37 -1.99
C GLU A 75 -12.92 -7.64 -3.50
N GLY A 76 -12.30 -6.74 -4.25
CA GLY A 76 -12.10 -6.86 -5.68
C GLY A 76 -13.36 -6.57 -6.48
N PHE A 77 -14.06 -7.64 -6.88
CA PHE A 77 -15.17 -7.56 -7.84
C PHE A 77 -16.29 -6.60 -7.39
N ARG A 78 -16.55 -6.51 -6.08
CA ARG A 78 -17.56 -5.60 -5.53
C ARG A 78 -17.20 -4.12 -5.72
N GLU A 79 -15.92 -3.81 -5.84
CA GLU A 79 -15.40 -2.45 -5.98
C GLU A 79 -14.94 -2.13 -7.42
N GLY A 80 -15.19 -3.03 -8.38
CA GLY A 80 -15.03 -2.81 -9.80
C GLY A 80 -13.79 -3.43 -10.45
N PHE A 81 -12.89 -4.05 -9.67
CA PHE A 81 -11.66 -4.66 -10.19
C PHE A 81 -11.45 -6.05 -9.57
N LEU A 82 -11.40 -7.10 -10.38
CA LEU A 82 -11.25 -8.46 -9.86
C LEU A 82 -9.88 -8.69 -9.18
N GLN A 83 -8.83 -7.99 -9.63
CA GLN A 83 -7.49 -8.01 -9.07
C GLN A 83 -7.14 -6.63 -8.49
N THR A 84 -5.94 -6.11 -8.78
CA THR A 84 -5.57 -4.75 -8.41
C THR A 84 -6.31 -3.74 -9.27
N ALA A 85 -6.59 -2.57 -8.70
CA ALA A 85 -7.08 -1.42 -9.44
C ALA A 85 -5.88 -0.59 -9.94
N PRO A 86 -5.99 0.14 -11.07
CA PRO A 86 -5.04 1.18 -11.41
C PRO A 86 -4.83 2.15 -10.24
N VAL A 87 -3.60 2.58 -10.00
CA VAL A 87 -3.28 3.52 -8.91
C VAL A 87 -4.10 4.82 -9.06
N GLY A 88 -4.66 5.31 -7.96
CA GLY A 88 -5.50 6.51 -7.92
C GLY A 88 -6.92 6.34 -8.43
N SER A 89 -7.41 5.10 -8.60
CA SER A 89 -8.79 4.83 -9.05
C SER A 89 -9.86 5.31 -8.06
N TYR A 90 -9.51 5.48 -6.78
CA TYR A 90 -10.44 5.87 -5.72
C TYR A 90 -10.03 7.22 -5.09
N PRO A 91 -10.24 8.36 -5.77
CA PRO A 91 -9.82 9.66 -5.25
C PRO A 91 -10.55 10.07 -3.96
N ASN A 92 -11.79 9.61 -3.77
CA ASN A 92 -12.54 9.80 -2.52
C ASN A 92 -12.02 8.92 -1.36
N GLY A 93 -11.07 8.04 -1.63
CA GLY A 93 -10.35 7.23 -0.64
C GLY A 93 -9.10 7.89 -0.08
N ALA A 94 -8.74 9.09 -0.54
CA ALA A 94 -7.51 9.75 -0.12
C ALA A 94 -7.49 10.07 1.38
N SER A 95 -6.30 10.00 1.97
CA SER A 95 -6.03 10.43 3.34
C SER A 95 -6.10 11.95 3.50
N PRO A 96 -6.03 12.49 4.74
CA PRO A 96 -5.94 13.95 5.00
C PRO A 96 -4.80 14.65 4.29
N TYR A 97 -3.75 13.91 3.97
CA TYR A 97 -2.56 14.42 3.30
C TYR A 97 -2.58 14.20 1.79
N GLY A 98 -3.69 13.65 1.26
CA GLY A 98 -3.84 13.34 -0.15
C GLY A 98 -3.19 12.02 -0.59
N ALA A 99 -2.71 11.19 0.35
CA ALA A 99 -2.19 9.87 0.02
C ALA A 99 -3.36 8.96 -0.41
N MET A 100 -3.30 8.43 -1.63
CA MET A 100 -4.31 7.54 -2.19
C MET A 100 -3.92 6.08 -1.99
N ASP A 101 -4.91 5.19 -2.12
CA ASP A 101 -4.73 3.72 -2.07
C ASP A 101 -4.14 3.16 -0.77
N MET A 102 -4.08 3.96 0.31
CA MET A 102 -3.63 3.55 1.65
C MET A 102 -4.50 2.44 2.28
N ALA A 103 -5.71 2.22 1.75
CA ALA A 103 -6.58 1.12 2.12
C ALA A 103 -6.89 0.25 0.89
N GLY A 104 -6.63 -1.05 1.00
CA GLY A 104 -6.88 -2.02 -0.06
C GLY A 104 -5.83 -2.01 -1.18
N ASN A 105 -6.23 -2.53 -2.34
CA ASN A 105 -5.42 -2.73 -3.54
C ASN A 105 -4.26 -3.72 -3.36
N VAL A 106 -3.23 -3.37 -2.60
CA VAL A 106 -2.07 -4.21 -2.29
C VAL A 106 -1.57 -3.96 -0.87
N TRP A 107 -0.84 -4.92 -0.32
CA TRP A 107 -0.03 -4.67 0.87
C TRP A 107 1.21 -3.84 0.49
N GLU A 108 1.55 -2.88 1.33
CA GLU A 108 2.71 -2.01 1.15
C GLU A 108 3.79 -2.34 2.18
N TRP A 109 4.99 -2.70 1.71
CA TRP A 109 6.11 -3.01 2.60
C TRP A 109 6.58 -1.78 3.38
N THR A 110 6.83 -1.94 4.67
CA THR A 110 7.47 -0.94 5.53
C THR A 110 8.86 -1.40 5.94
N SER A 111 9.70 -0.48 6.41
CA SER A 111 11.03 -0.78 6.95
C SER A 111 11.00 -1.26 8.42
N SER A 112 9.84 -1.21 9.05
CA SER A 112 9.67 -1.64 10.44
C SER A 112 9.62 -3.17 10.53
N LEU A 113 10.29 -3.74 11.53
CA LEU A 113 10.08 -5.13 11.90
C LEU A 113 8.70 -5.26 12.53
N PHE A 114 7.96 -6.30 12.16
CA PHE A 114 6.70 -6.62 12.82
C PHE A 114 6.92 -6.82 14.31
N ARG A 115 6.17 -6.08 15.11
CA ARG A 115 6.09 -6.28 16.57
C ARG A 115 4.62 -6.44 16.92
N LEU A 116 4.31 -7.46 17.72
CA LEU A 116 3.05 -7.46 18.44
C LEU A 116 3.10 -6.24 19.37
N PHE A 117 2.05 -5.41 19.34
CA PHE A 117 1.93 -4.35 20.33
C PHE A 117 1.98 -5.00 21.71
N GLU A 118 3.05 -4.74 22.46
CA GLU A 118 3.02 -4.99 23.89
C GLU A 118 1.94 -4.06 24.44
N ILE A 119 0.83 -4.64 24.89
CA ILE A 119 -0.11 -3.95 25.77
C ILE A 119 0.65 -3.79 27.10
N VAL A 120 1.59 -2.85 27.15
CA VAL A 120 2.18 -2.38 28.38
C VAL A 120 1.40 -1.14 28.80
N ASP A 121 0.44 -1.41 29.68
CA ASP A 121 -0.08 -0.51 30.70
C ASP A 121 -0.65 0.84 30.22
N MET A 122 -1.90 0.80 29.74
CA MET A 122 -2.87 1.84 30.06
C MET A 122 -3.54 1.53 31.41
N VAL A 123 -2.75 1.44 32.48
CA VAL A 123 -3.24 1.53 33.87
C VAL A 123 -2.78 2.84 34.50
#